data_AF-A0A524EG62-F1
#
_entry.id   AF-A0A524EG62-F1
#
_cell.length_a   1.000
_cell.length_b   1.000
_cell.length_c   1.000
_cell.angle_alpha   90.00
_cell.angle_beta   90.00
_cell.angle_gamma   90.00
#
_symmetry.space_group_name_H-M   'P 1'
#
loop_
_entity.id
_entity.type
_entity.pdbx_description
1 polymer ?
#
loop_
_entity_poly.entity_id
_entity_poly.type
_entity_poly.pdbx_seq_one_letter_code
_entity_poly.pdbx_strand_id
1 'polypeptide(L)'
;MKAENVKAEFSNLSIHMGDFGHSKFKMKCDITYEDMMLMMDGGKRVARLHARNINNVHLEKKAIRISAVNFEIKENEEVSVATGSIRLELGDDAKKWYEELWGYS
;
A
#
# COMPACT_ATOMS: atom_id res chain seq x y z
N MET A 1 6.51 -11.41 -4.40
CA MET A 1 5.11 -11.89 -4.29
C MET A 1 4.21 -10.99 -5.14
N LYS A 2 3.18 -11.51 -5.81
CA LYS A 2 2.29 -10.74 -6.72
C LYS A 2 0.82 -11.07 -6.51
N ALA A 3 -0.05 -10.07 -6.61
CA ALA A 3 -1.50 -10.20 -6.66
C ALA A 3 -2.08 -9.20 -7.66
N GLU A 4 -3.07 -9.60 -8.45
CA GLU A 4 -3.66 -8.78 -9.50
C GLU A 4 -5.07 -8.33 -9.12
N ASN A 5 -5.51 -7.22 -9.71
CA ASN A 5 -6.88 -6.72 -9.54
C ASN A 5 -7.27 -6.43 -8.08
N VAL A 6 -6.30 -6.11 -7.22
CA VAL A 6 -6.50 -5.85 -5.80
C VAL A 6 -7.09 -4.46 -5.61
N LYS A 7 -8.09 -4.35 -4.73
CA LYS A 7 -8.59 -3.05 -4.29
C LYS A 7 -7.75 -2.54 -3.12
N ALA A 8 -6.99 -1.47 -3.36
CA ALA A 8 -6.22 -0.76 -2.36
C ALA A 8 -6.98 0.49 -1.90
N GLU A 9 -7.11 0.66 -0.59
CA GLU A 9 -7.79 1.79 0.02
C GLU A 9 -6.82 2.54 0.94
N PHE A 10 -6.59 3.81 0.63
CA PHE A 10 -5.68 4.71 1.30
C PHE A 10 -6.50 5.69 2.13
N SER A 11 -6.15 5.83 3.40
CA SER A 11 -6.91 6.63 4.36
C SER A 11 -6.00 7.29 5.38
N ASN A 12 -6.49 8.36 6.00
CA ASN A 12 -5.74 9.17 6.96
C ASN A 12 -4.40 9.65 6.39
N LEU A 13 -4.42 10.06 5.12
CA LEU A 13 -3.21 10.53 4.44
C LEU A 13 -2.82 11.91 4.97
N SER A 14 -1.57 12.00 5.38
CA SER A 14 -0.87 13.26 5.67
C SER A 14 0.27 13.37 4.67
N ILE A 15 0.25 14.44 3.87
CA ILE A 15 1.23 14.68 2.81
C ILE A 15 2.34 15.54 3.37
N HIS A 16 3.57 15.05 3.25
CA HIS A 16 4.77 15.75 3.71
C HIS A 16 5.45 16.51 2.58
N MET A 17 5.31 16.00 1.35
CA MET A 17 5.89 16.60 0.13
C MET A 17 4.98 16.31 -1.06
N GLY A 18 4.89 17.26 -2.00
CA GLY A 18 4.08 17.17 -3.22
C GLY A 18 2.63 17.65 -3.03
N ASP A 19 1.91 17.72 -4.15
CA ASP A 19 0.62 18.41 -4.25
C ASP A 19 -0.60 17.46 -4.18
N PHE A 20 -0.41 16.20 -3.75
CA PHE A 20 -1.49 15.23 -3.67
C PHE A 20 -2.57 15.63 -2.64
N GLY A 21 -3.58 16.39 -3.05
CA GLY A 21 -4.57 16.99 -2.14
C GLY A 21 -5.58 16.05 -1.49
N HIS A 22 -5.46 14.73 -1.64
CA HIS A 22 -6.45 13.78 -1.12
C HIS A 22 -6.03 13.20 0.24
N SER A 23 -6.90 13.32 1.24
CA SER A 23 -6.75 12.67 2.55
C SER A 23 -7.12 11.19 2.56
N LYS A 24 -7.83 10.73 1.52
CA LYS A 24 -8.21 9.33 1.29
C LYS A 24 -8.48 9.09 -0.19
N PHE A 25 -8.22 7.88 -0.67
CA PHE A 25 -8.62 7.43 -2.01
C PHE A 25 -8.66 5.91 -2.10
N LYS A 26 -9.25 5.38 -3.17
CA LYS A 26 -9.19 3.95 -3.49
C LYS A 26 -8.68 3.79 -4.92
N MET A 27 -8.02 2.68 -5.19
CA MET A 27 -7.68 2.27 -6.53
C MET A 27 -7.75 0.75 -6.67
N LYS A 28 -8.02 0.31 -7.89
CA LYS A 28 -7.81 -1.08 -8.29
C LYS A 28 -6.42 -1.15 -8.90
N CYS A 29 -5.58 -2.04 -8.39
CA CYS A 29 -4.17 -2.09 -8.75
C CYS A 29 -3.64 -3.52 -8.74
N ASP A 30 -2.54 -3.72 -9.45
CA ASP A 30 -1.70 -4.89 -9.27
C ASP A 30 -0.68 -4.59 -8.18
N ILE A 31 -0.45 -5.57 -7.31
CA ILE A 31 0.46 -5.44 -6.17
C ILE A 31 1.63 -6.37 -6.39
N THR A 32 2.84 -5.83 -6.27
CA THR A 32 4.07 -6.61 -6.19
C THR A 32 4.83 -6.28 -4.91
N TYR A 33 5.42 -7.29 -4.31
CA TYR A 33 6.37 -7.15 -3.22
C TYR A 33 7.68 -7.81 -3.63
N GLU A 34 8.68 -7.00 -3.93
CA GLU A 34 10.00 -7.40 -4.42
C GLU A 34 11.05 -6.45 -3.83
N ASP A 35 12.25 -6.95 -3.52
CA ASP A 35 13.36 -6.16 -2.99
C ASP A 35 12.98 -5.21 -1.84
N MET A 36 12.18 -5.72 -0.89
CA MET A 36 11.67 -4.95 0.26
C MET A 36 10.82 -3.73 -0.13
N MET A 37 10.24 -3.73 -1.32
CA MET A 37 9.38 -2.69 -1.85
C MET A 37 8.00 -3.25 -2.19
N LEU A 38 6.98 -2.71 -1.53
CA LEU A 38 5.58 -2.94 -1.87
C LEU A 38 5.15 -1.90 -2.92
N MET A 39 4.85 -2.37 -4.11
CA MET A 39 4.37 -1.57 -5.24
C MET A 39 2.89 -1.85 -5.45
N MET A 40 2.09 -0.80 -5.62
CA MET A 40 0.67 -0.87 -5.95
C MET A 40 0.43 -0.04 -7.21
N ASP A 41 0.32 -0.70 -8.36
CA ASP A 41 0.21 -0.07 -9.67
C ASP A 41 -1.24 -0.07 -10.18
N GLY A 42 -1.88 1.10 -10.18
CA GLY A 42 -3.21 1.32 -10.75
C GLY A 42 -3.17 1.98 -12.14
N GLY A 43 -2.04 1.95 -12.84
CA GLY A 43 -1.81 2.61 -14.13
C GLY A 43 -1.55 4.12 -13.98
N LYS A 44 -2.61 4.92 -13.82
CA LYS A 44 -2.46 6.38 -13.67
C LYS A 44 -1.84 6.77 -12.33
N ARG A 45 -2.07 5.94 -11.32
CA ARG A 45 -1.61 6.17 -9.95
C ARG A 45 -0.84 4.96 -9.47
N VAL A 46 0.35 5.20 -8.94
CA VAL A 46 1.24 4.17 -8.41
C VAL A 46 1.62 4.56 -6.99
N ALA A 47 1.44 3.64 -6.04
CA ALA A 47 1.95 3.83 -4.69
C ALA A 47 3.15 2.91 -4.44
N ARG A 48 4.18 3.41 -3.77
CA ARG A 48 5.41 2.67 -3.46
C ARG A 48 5.72 2.79 -1.99
N LEU A 49 5.87 1.66 -1.32
CA LEU A 49 6.12 1.58 0.11
C LEU A 49 7.30 0.65 0.38
N HIS A 50 8.40 1.22 0.85
CA HIS A 50 9.51 0.42 1.33
C HIS A 50 9.13 -0.26 2.65
N ALA A 51 9.46 -1.54 2.81
CA ALA A 51 9.20 -2.33 4.00
C ALA A 51 9.72 -1.69 5.31
N ARG A 52 10.85 -0.97 5.27
CA ARG A 52 11.38 -0.25 6.45
C ARG A 52 10.47 0.87 6.95
N ASN A 53 9.55 1.34 6.10
CA ASN A 53 8.60 2.39 6.41
C ASN A 53 7.22 1.82 6.81
N ILE A 54 7.09 0.49 6.90
CA ILE A 54 5.92 -0.16 7.48
C ILE A 54 6.06 -0.07 9.00
N ASN A 55 5.15 0.65 9.64
CA ASN A 55 5.13 0.78 11.10
C ASN A 55 4.39 -0.39 11.76
N ASN A 56 3.26 -0.79 11.18
CA ASN A 56 2.47 -1.91 11.69
C ASN A 56 1.64 -2.56 10.58
N VAL A 57 1.35 -3.86 10.73
CA VAL A 57 0.54 -4.65 9.81
C VAL A 57 -0.49 -5.44 10.59
N HIS A 58 -1.74 -5.42 10.14
CA HIS A 58 -2.83 -6.20 10.71
C HIS A 58 -3.49 -7.07 9.65
N LEU A 59 -3.62 -8.36 9.95
CA LEU A 59 -4.43 -9.28 9.17
C LEU A 59 -5.92 -9.05 9.49
N GLU A 60 -6.70 -8.72 8.46
CA GLU A 60 -8.16 -8.74 8.49
C GLU A 60 -8.67 -10.01 7.76
N LYS A 61 -9.97 -10.31 7.85
CA LYS A 61 -10.55 -11.55 7.29
C LYS A 61 -10.21 -11.81 5.81
N LYS A 62 -10.21 -10.76 4.98
CA LYS A 62 -9.94 -10.82 3.52
C LYS A 62 -9.04 -9.67 3.04
N ALA A 63 -8.32 -9.06 3.97
CA ALA A 63 -7.51 -7.89 3.67
C ALA A 63 -6.31 -7.79 4.61
N ILE A 64 -5.34 -6.99 4.23
CA ILE A 64 -4.24 -6.59 5.10
C ILE A 64 -4.30 -5.08 5.26
N ARG A 65 -4.18 -4.60 6.50
CA ARG A 65 -4.06 -3.18 6.81
C ARG A 65 -2.63 -2.86 7.22
N ILE A 66 -2.05 -1.89 6.55
CA ILE A 66 -0.67 -1.44 6.75
C ILE A 66 -0.73 0.01 7.24
N SER A 67 -0.16 0.26 8.41
CA SER A 67 0.18 1.61 8.84
C SER A 67 1.57 1.93 8.34
N ALA A 68 1.67 2.94 7.48
CA ALA A 68 2.88 3.25 6.73
C ALA A 68 3.27 4.71 6.90
N VAL A 69 4.57 4.96 6.99
CA VAL A 69 5.15 6.30 6.90
C VAL A 69 5.86 6.47 5.56
N ASN A 70 6.13 7.71 5.14
CA ASN A 70 7.03 8.03 4.02
C ASN A 70 6.89 7.13 2.77
N PHE A 71 5.66 6.88 2.33
CA PHE A 71 5.40 6.14 1.08
C PHE A 71 5.10 7.11 -0.05
N GLU A 72 5.50 6.74 -1.25
CA GLU A 72 5.32 7.56 -2.44
C GLU A 72 3.95 7.29 -3.04
N ILE A 73 3.27 8.35 -3.48
CA ILE A 73 2.11 8.31 -4.36
C ILE A 73 2.52 9.08 -5.62
N LYS A 74 2.66 8.38 -6.72
CA LYS A 74 2.87 8.96 -8.04
C LYS A 74 1.53 9.05 -8.76
N GLU A 75 1.20 10.23 -9.27
CA GLU A 75 0.05 10.46 -10.14
C GLU A 75 0.52 11.23 -11.38
N ASN A 76 0.39 10.62 -12.56
CA ASN A 76 1.01 11.12 -13.79
C ASN A 76 2.54 11.26 -13.65
N GLU A 77 3.07 12.49 -13.64
CA GLU A 77 4.50 12.79 -13.48
C GLU A 77 4.85 13.30 -12.07
N GLU A 78 3.85 13.61 -11.25
CA GLU A 78 4.03 14.18 -9.93
C GLU A 78 4.18 13.08 -8.88
N VAL A 79 5.12 13.29 -7.95
CA VAL A 79 5.37 12.38 -6.83
C VAL A 79 5.09 13.12 -5.53
N SER A 80 4.28 12.53 -4.69
CA SER A 80 4.02 12.99 -3.33
C SER A 80 4.47 11.96 -2.31
N VAL A 81 4.90 12.42 -1.14
CA VAL A 81 5.30 11.56 -0.02
C VAL A 81 4.25 11.69 1.09
N ALA A 82 3.70 10.56 1.52
CA ALA A 82 2.62 10.50 2.48
C ALA A 82 2.91 9.55 3.65
N THR A 83 2.23 9.80 4.76
CA THR A 83 2.01 8.85 5.85
C THR A 83 0.51 8.54 5.92
N GLY A 84 0.14 7.32 6.30
CA GLY A 84 -1.26 6.96 6.47
C GLY A 84 -1.49 5.45 6.58
N SER A 85 -2.74 5.04 6.37
CA SER A 85 -3.17 3.65 6.39
C SER A 85 -3.51 3.17 4.99
N ILE A 86 -2.95 2.03 4.60
CA ILE A 86 -3.21 1.33 3.34
C ILE A 86 -3.91 0.01 3.65
N ARG A 87 -5.06 -0.24 3.03
CA ARG A 87 -5.80 -1.49 3.16
C ARG A 87 -5.84 -2.21 1.81
N LEU A 88 -5.32 -3.42 1.77
CA LEU A 88 -5.22 -4.26 0.57
C LEU A 88 -6.25 -5.39 0.64
N GLU A 89 -7.29 -5.35 -0.20
CA GLU A 89 -8.31 -6.39 -0.28
C GLU A 89 -7.82 -7.60 -1.09
N LEU A 90 -7.00 -8.45 -0.47
CA LEU A 90 -6.37 -9.63 -1.07
C LEU A 90 -7.27 -10.87 -1.12
N GLY A 91 -8.50 -10.79 -0.62
CA GLY A 91 -9.40 -11.93 -0.64
C GLY A 91 -8.89 -13.06 0.26
N ASP A 92 -8.98 -14.30 -0.24
CA ASP A 92 -8.57 -15.49 0.52
C ASP A 92 -7.03 -15.60 0.65
N ASP A 93 -6.28 -14.85 -0.16
CA ASP A 93 -4.81 -14.79 -0.10
C ASP A 93 -4.28 -13.87 1.01
N ALA A 94 -5.14 -13.09 1.67
CA ALA A 94 -4.72 -12.14 2.69
C ALA A 94 -3.91 -12.80 3.82
N LYS A 95 -4.32 -13.99 4.27
CA LYS A 95 -3.61 -14.72 5.31
C LYS A 95 -2.22 -15.16 4.85
N LYS A 96 -2.13 -15.71 3.63
CA LYS A 96 -0.87 -16.19 3.05
C LYS A 96 0.14 -15.05 2.88
N TRP A 97 -0.31 -13.92 2.33
CA TRP A 97 0.50 -12.70 2.23
C TRP A 97 0.98 -12.24 3.60
N TYR A 98 0.10 -12.26 4.61
CA TYR A 98 0.47 -11.82 5.95
C TYR A 98 1.55 -12.72 6.57
N GLU A 99 1.37 -14.03 6.50
CA GLU A 99 2.30 -15.01 7.07
C GLU A 99 3.67 -15.00 6.37
N GLU A 100 3.70 -14.94 5.04
CA GLU A 100 4.96 -14.97 4.28
C GLU A 100 5.78 -13.68 4.41
N LEU A 101 5.12 -12.52 4.53
CA LEU A 101 5.82 -11.22 4.57
C LEU A 101 6.07 -10.69 5.98
N TRP A 102 5.20 -11.04 6.95
CA TRP A 102 5.23 -10.48 8.30
C TRP A 102 4.95 -11.49 9.43
N GLY A 103 4.70 -12.77 9.11
CA GLY A 103 4.38 -13.80 10.10
C GLY A 103 5.56 -14.29 10.95
N TYR A 104 6.78 -13.86 10.62
CA TYR A 104 7.99 -14.12 11.40
C TYR A 104 8.37 -12.87 12.21
N SER A 105 7.59 -12.56 13.24
CA SER A 105 7.94 -11.55 14.26
C SER A 105 7.71 -12.10 15.66
#